data_AF-A0A7C4ZUT9-F1
#
_entry.id   AF-A0A7C4ZUT9-F1
#
_cell.length_a   1.000
_cell.length_b   1.000
_cell.length_c   1.000
_cell.angle_alpha   90.00
_cell.angle_beta   90.00
_cell.angle_gamma   90.00
#
_symmetry.space_group_name_H-M   'P 1'
#
loop_
_entity.id
_entity.type
_entity.pdbx_description
1 polymer ?
#
loop_
_entity_poly.entity_id
_entity_poly.type
_entity_poly.pdbx_seq_one_letter_code
_entity_poly.pdbx_strand_id
1 'polypeptide(L)'
;MIATSLAGFVLLAAATAAAQTRPIVSIESDPNGTRYVRAVEQVYNAFTPARTIQNLASSPRINITNSRSTLVRNVTVRNARYGVYVSGAGLVSVDNFNYVDWNGEGSIYGGAIKIDRSTEVATYIQRVFADGLEAPDSTYARSNTDFIGIERTSRPVYIRYATGRNFGDAGIDAKSNVALMSVTIQGAHRGLRAWSGVTMTIANAIVNVPTGHEQVWIQGSAARVRYYNVLWCIGSTNPSPNDAACSTRPTAIGVDGISAAQAQQQVVALSANPLPSTSPFFTTHIDRVVVDYSSNGGATWRRMASGGAPGRPPYGDTRYRIPFSLASATYLFRVTFEGNGARVGSPTIVNEAGLSVSV
;
A
#
# COMPACT_ATOMS: atom_id res chain seq x y z
N MET A 1 -31.12 38.90 26.77
CA MET A 1 -31.63 37.55 26.44
C MET A 1 -31.07 37.16 25.08
N ILE A 2 -29.94 36.44 25.06
CA ILE A 2 -29.31 35.92 23.84
C ILE A 2 -29.15 34.43 24.09
N ALA A 3 -29.91 33.61 23.37
CA ALA A 3 -29.88 32.17 23.49
C ALA A 3 -28.74 31.60 22.64
N THR A 4 -27.70 31.10 23.30
CA THR A 4 -26.65 30.26 22.72
C THR A 4 -27.17 28.84 22.53
N SER A 5 -27.39 28.41 21.29
CA SER A 5 -27.62 27.00 20.96
C SER A 5 -26.27 26.28 20.79
N LEU A 6 -25.89 25.46 21.76
CA LEU A 6 -24.86 24.43 21.57
C LEU A 6 -25.45 23.32 20.69
N ALA A 7 -24.96 23.21 19.46
CA ALA A 7 -25.18 22.02 18.63
C ALA A 7 -24.23 20.91 19.11
N GLY A 8 -24.79 19.93 19.80
CA GLY A 8 -24.09 18.72 20.21
C GLY A 8 -23.66 17.89 18.99
N PHE A 9 -22.36 17.66 18.87
CA PHE A 9 -21.80 16.64 17.98
C PHE A 9 -22.22 15.26 18.51
N VAL A 10 -23.21 14.64 17.86
CA VAL A 10 -23.52 13.23 18.11
C VAL A 10 -22.50 12.40 17.35
N LEU A 11 -21.52 11.86 18.07
CA LEU A 11 -20.68 10.76 17.59
C LEU A 11 -21.58 9.52 17.44
N LEU A 12 -22.06 9.23 16.23
CA LEU A 12 -22.60 7.90 15.94
C LEU A 12 -21.42 6.92 15.87
N ALA A 13 -21.06 6.34 17.01
CA ALA A 13 -20.29 5.11 17.05
C ALA A 13 -21.20 3.99 16.52
N ALA A 14 -21.13 3.70 15.23
CA ALA A 14 -21.64 2.45 14.71
C ALA A 14 -20.78 1.33 15.30
N ALA A 15 -21.34 0.60 16.27
CA ALA A 15 -20.75 -0.62 16.79
C ALA A 15 -20.79 -1.68 15.67
N THR A 16 -19.73 -1.74 14.87
CA THR A 16 -19.51 -2.86 13.95
C THR A 16 -19.14 -4.07 14.80
N ALA A 17 -19.91 -5.15 14.67
CA ALA A 17 -19.53 -6.47 15.16
C ALA A 17 -18.06 -6.70 14.81
N ALA A 18 -17.24 -7.08 15.79
CA ALA A 18 -15.83 -7.35 15.60
C ALA A 18 -15.70 -8.35 14.44
N ALA A 19 -15.40 -7.83 13.25
CA ALA A 19 -15.21 -8.64 12.07
C ALA A 19 -14.16 -9.66 12.46
N GLN A 20 -14.50 -10.95 12.40
CA GLN A 20 -13.60 -12.02 12.78
C GLN A 20 -12.34 -11.86 11.92
N THR A 21 -11.26 -11.34 12.49
CA THR A 21 -10.04 -10.91 11.78
C THR A 21 -9.29 -12.14 11.27
N ARG A 22 -9.74 -12.66 10.14
CA ARG A 22 -9.20 -13.86 9.51
C ARG A 22 -8.53 -13.44 8.20
N PRO A 23 -7.25 -13.82 7.95
CA PRO A 23 -6.59 -13.53 6.69
C PRO A 23 -7.37 -14.06 5.49
N ILE A 24 -7.51 -13.26 4.44
CA ILE A 24 -7.89 -13.76 3.12
C ILE A 24 -6.63 -14.23 2.44
N VAL A 25 -6.60 -15.51 2.07
CA VAL A 25 -5.42 -16.17 1.52
C VAL A 25 -5.70 -16.63 0.09
N SER A 26 -4.76 -16.37 -0.80
CA SER A 26 -4.78 -16.85 -2.19
C SER A 26 -3.40 -17.40 -2.57
N ILE A 27 -3.38 -18.26 -3.59
CA ILE A 27 -2.15 -18.70 -4.23
C ILE A 27 -2.03 -17.98 -5.57
N GLU A 28 -0.92 -17.30 -5.78
CA GLU A 28 -0.64 -16.51 -6.99
C GLU A 28 0.58 -17.06 -7.71
N SER A 29 0.66 -16.79 -9.01
CA SER A 29 1.83 -17.09 -9.84
C SER A 29 2.25 -15.83 -10.59
N ASP A 30 3.53 -15.50 -10.53
CA ASP A 30 4.11 -14.51 -11.44
C ASP A 30 4.19 -15.09 -12.88
N PRO A 31 4.30 -14.27 -13.94
CA PRO A 31 4.42 -14.74 -15.32
C PRO A 31 5.59 -15.70 -15.58
N ASN A 32 6.63 -15.65 -14.75
CA ASN A 32 7.78 -16.57 -14.81
C ASN A 32 7.51 -17.93 -14.11
N GLY A 33 6.28 -18.19 -13.66
CA GLY A 33 5.88 -19.42 -12.98
C GLY A 33 6.19 -19.47 -11.48
N THR A 34 6.81 -18.44 -10.90
CA THR A 34 7.07 -18.39 -9.45
C THR A 34 5.76 -18.28 -8.68
N ARG A 35 5.54 -19.18 -7.72
CA ARG A 35 4.30 -19.22 -6.92
C ARG A 35 4.45 -18.50 -5.58
N TYR A 36 3.37 -17.93 -5.08
CA TYR A 36 3.32 -17.20 -3.82
C TYR A 36 2.04 -17.50 -3.04
N VAL A 37 2.14 -17.55 -1.71
CA VAL A 37 0.98 -17.39 -0.81
C VAL A 37 0.79 -15.89 -0.61
N ARG A 38 -0.34 -15.32 -1.06
CA ARG A 38 -0.74 -13.95 -0.69
C ARG A 38 -1.69 -14.00 0.49
N ALA A 39 -1.51 -13.09 1.43
CA ALA A 39 -2.39 -12.95 2.58
C ALA A 39 -2.71 -11.47 2.87
N VAL A 40 -3.99 -11.12 2.80
CA VAL A 40 -4.48 -9.74 3.03
C VAL A 40 -5.60 -9.72 4.06
N GLU A 41 -5.79 -8.60 4.74
CA GLU A 41 -6.98 -8.42 5.57
C GLU A 41 -8.25 -8.40 4.73
N GLN A 42 -9.39 -8.57 5.40
CA GLN A 42 -10.71 -8.37 4.84
C GLN A 42 -10.89 -6.95 4.30
N VAL A 43 -11.74 -6.83 3.27
CA VAL A 43 -12.08 -5.54 2.67
C VAL A 43 -12.69 -4.65 3.73
N TYR A 44 -12.17 -3.43 3.87
CA TYR A 44 -12.78 -2.42 4.71
C TYR A 44 -13.86 -1.71 3.90
N ASN A 45 -15.11 -1.86 4.34
CA ASN A 45 -16.26 -1.19 3.74
C ASN A 45 -16.61 0.03 4.59
N ALA A 46 -16.01 1.16 4.23
CA ALA A 46 -16.04 2.39 5.02
C ALA A 46 -17.42 3.03 5.18
N PHE A 47 -18.29 2.84 4.19
CA PHE A 47 -19.59 3.50 4.08
C PHE A 47 -20.51 2.74 3.13
N THR A 48 -21.80 3.04 3.17
CA THR A 48 -22.72 2.66 2.10
C THR A 48 -22.60 3.67 0.95
N PRO A 49 -22.13 3.27 -0.24
CA PRO A 49 -21.87 4.22 -1.32
C PRO A 49 -23.14 4.78 -1.93
N ALA A 50 -23.18 6.09 -2.16
CA ALA A 50 -24.21 6.75 -2.96
C ALA A 50 -23.98 6.54 -4.48
N ARG A 51 -22.76 6.19 -4.87
CA ARG A 51 -22.36 5.82 -6.24
C ARG A 51 -21.40 4.65 -6.19
N THR A 52 -21.64 3.63 -7.01
CA THR A 52 -20.72 2.50 -7.18
C THR A 52 -20.29 2.38 -8.64
N ILE A 53 -18.99 2.27 -8.87
CA ILE A 53 -18.37 2.00 -10.17
C ILE A 53 -17.64 0.66 -10.03
N GLN A 54 -18.09 -0.39 -10.73
CA GLN A 54 -17.56 -1.72 -10.47
C GLN A 54 -17.58 -2.68 -11.65
N ASN A 55 -16.75 -3.72 -11.54
CA ASN A 55 -16.68 -4.86 -12.47
C ASN A 55 -16.41 -4.44 -13.92
N LEU A 56 -15.48 -3.49 -14.10
CA LEU A 56 -15.08 -3.01 -15.41
C LEU A 56 -13.74 -3.66 -15.79
N ALA A 57 -13.75 -4.53 -16.79
CA ALA A 57 -12.55 -5.19 -17.28
C ALA A 57 -11.60 -4.23 -18.02
N SER A 58 -12.13 -3.12 -18.52
CA SER A 58 -11.39 -1.99 -19.06
C SER A 58 -12.25 -0.72 -18.92
N SER A 59 -11.65 0.39 -18.51
CA SER A 59 -12.28 1.70 -18.42
C SER A 59 -11.27 2.76 -18.87
N PRO A 60 -11.68 3.80 -19.63
CA PRO A 60 -10.76 4.80 -20.16
C PRO A 60 -10.19 5.72 -19.07
N ARG A 61 -11.00 6.09 -18.07
CA ARG A 61 -10.59 6.77 -16.82
C ARG A 61 -11.80 6.90 -15.91
N ILE A 62 -11.59 6.99 -14.60
CA ILE A 62 -12.66 7.19 -13.63
C ILE A 62 -12.57 8.59 -13.05
N ASN A 63 -13.56 9.43 -13.36
CA ASN A 63 -13.67 10.77 -12.78
C ASN A 63 -14.72 10.79 -11.65
N ILE A 64 -14.29 11.21 -10.47
CA ILE A 64 -15.14 11.42 -9.29
C ILE A 64 -15.12 12.91 -8.97
N THR A 65 -16.07 13.66 -9.54
CA THR A 65 -16.09 15.14 -9.49
C THR A 65 -17.19 15.71 -8.59
N ASN A 66 -18.17 14.90 -8.18
CA ASN A 66 -19.28 15.35 -7.35
C ASN A 66 -19.07 15.03 -5.87
N SER A 67 -19.93 15.57 -5.00
CA SER A 67 -19.85 15.39 -3.55
C SER A 67 -20.41 14.05 -3.04
N ARG A 68 -20.83 13.13 -3.92
CA ARG A 68 -21.44 11.85 -3.50
C ARG A 68 -20.38 10.87 -3.03
N SER A 69 -20.69 10.12 -1.98
CA SER A 69 -19.83 9.01 -1.55
C SER A 69 -19.73 7.97 -2.67
N THR A 70 -18.50 7.63 -3.08
CA THR A 70 -18.24 6.82 -4.27
C THR A 70 -17.34 5.62 -3.95
N LEU A 71 -17.80 4.43 -4.28
CA LEU A 71 -17.01 3.19 -4.27
C LEU A 71 -16.56 2.85 -5.70
N VAL A 72 -15.26 2.65 -5.89
CA VAL A 72 -14.65 2.05 -7.08
C VAL A 72 -14.19 0.65 -6.70
N ARG A 73 -14.68 -0.40 -7.38
CA ARG A 73 -14.38 -1.80 -7.02
C ARG A 73 -14.21 -2.73 -8.21
N ASN A 74 -13.17 -3.57 -8.23
CA ASN A 74 -12.94 -4.54 -9.32
C ASN A 74 -12.90 -3.85 -10.70
N VAL A 75 -12.06 -2.82 -10.83
CA VAL A 75 -11.93 -2.05 -12.07
C VAL A 75 -10.50 -2.12 -12.56
N THR A 76 -10.36 -2.37 -13.86
CA THR A 76 -9.10 -2.22 -14.57
C THR A 76 -9.19 -1.01 -15.49
N VAL A 77 -8.20 -0.12 -15.42
CA VAL A 77 -7.98 0.97 -16.36
C VAL A 77 -6.72 0.68 -17.14
N ARG A 78 -6.77 0.83 -18.47
CA ARG A 78 -5.64 0.61 -19.36
C ARG A 78 -5.34 1.86 -20.17
N ASN A 79 -4.07 2.13 -20.40
CA ASN A 79 -3.59 3.19 -21.29
C ASN A 79 -4.32 4.55 -21.09
N ALA A 80 -4.30 5.05 -19.87
CA ALA A 80 -4.99 6.27 -19.48
C ALA A 80 -4.09 7.18 -18.68
N ARG A 81 -4.06 8.49 -18.98
CA ARG A 81 -3.27 9.45 -18.19
C ARG A 81 -3.58 9.42 -16.69
N TYR A 82 -4.85 9.23 -16.34
CA TYR A 82 -5.26 8.99 -14.95
C TYR A 82 -6.16 7.77 -14.86
N GLY A 83 -5.86 6.87 -13.94
CA GLY A 83 -6.72 5.74 -13.63
C GLY A 83 -8.00 6.19 -12.91
N VAL A 84 -7.82 6.73 -11.71
CA VAL A 84 -8.87 7.39 -10.92
C VAL A 84 -8.45 8.82 -10.65
N TYR A 85 -9.30 9.79 -11.03
CA TYR A 85 -9.12 11.20 -10.70
C TYR A 85 -10.27 11.65 -9.78
N VAL A 86 -9.92 12.08 -8.57
CA VAL A 86 -10.86 12.50 -7.53
C VAL A 86 -10.74 14.00 -7.31
N SER A 87 -11.74 14.76 -7.72
CA SER A 87 -11.88 16.17 -7.40
C SER A 87 -13.15 16.52 -6.63
N GLY A 88 -14.06 15.55 -6.48
CA GLY A 88 -15.30 15.69 -5.73
C GLY A 88 -15.12 15.58 -4.22
N ALA A 89 -16.02 16.22 -3.48
CA ALA A 89 -15.92 16.41 -2.03
C ALA A 89 -16.42 15.22 -1.16
N GLY A 90 -16.97 14.16 -1.77
CA GLY A 90 -17.57 13.03 -1.05
C GLY A 90 -16.55 11.99 -0.55
N LEU A 91 -16.97 11.07 0.33
CA LEU A 91 -16.16 9.92 0.73
C LEU A 91 -15.79 9.06 -0.49
N VAL A 92 -14.55 8.61 -0.59
CA VAL A 92 -14.11 7.75 -1.70
C VAL A 92 -13.45 6.50 -1.17
N SER A 93 -13.82 5.35 -1.73
CA SER A 93 -13.14 4.08 -1.51
C SER A 93 -12.75 3.48 -2.86
N VAL A 94 -11.49 3.11 -3.02
CA VAL A 94 -10.96 2.37 -4.17
C VAL A 94 -10.50 1.00 -3.69
N ASP A 95 -11.08 -0.07 -4.23
CA ASP A 95 -10.82 -1.46 -3.84
C ASP A 95 -10.60 -2.34 -5.07
N ASN A 96 -9.60 -3.22 -5.04
CA ASN A 96 -9.30 -4.15 -6.13
C ASN A 96 -9.22 -3.45 -7.50
N PHE A 97 -8.34 -2.47 -7.59
CA PHE A 97 -8.17 -1.61 -8.76
C PHE A 97 -6.85 -1.91 -9.47
N ASN A 98 -6.92 -2.08 -10.79
CA ASN A 98 -5.76 -2.30 -11.65
C ASN A 98 -5.56 -1.10 -12.59
N TYR A 99 -4.33 -0.64 -12.73
CA TYR A 99 -3.94 0.39 -13.68
C TYR A 99 -2.71 -0.07 -14.47
N VAL A 100 -2.82 -0.21 -15.79
CA VAL A 100 -1.72 -0.80 -16.58
C VAL A 100 -1.58 -0.13 -17.95
N ASP A 101 -0.44 -0.39 -18.59
CA ASP A 101 -0.16 -0.12 -20.01
C ASP A 101 -0.07 1.36 -20.41
N TRP A 102 -0.10 2.30 -19.46
CA TRP A 102 0.10 3.72 -19.80
C TRP A 102 1.59 4.08 -19.76
N ASN A 103 2.10 4.63 -20.86
CA ASN A 103 3.52 4.90 -21.09
C ASN A 103 3.92 6.38 -20.90
N GLY A 104 3.09 7.19 -20.25
CA GLY A 104 3.33 8.61 -20.05
C GLY A 104 2.92 9.48 -21.24
N GLU A 105 3.05 9.00 -22.48
CA GLU A 105 2.83 9.77 -23.73
C GLU A 105 3.55 11.15 -23.74
N GLY A 106 4.67 11.29 -23.02
CA GLY A 106 5.38 12.56 -22.85
C GLY A 106 4.62 13.60 -22.00
N SER A 107 3.59 13.18 -21.27
CA SER A 107 2.82 14.03 -20.37
C SER A 107 3.59 14.24 -19.06
N ILE A 108 3.83 15.50 -18.72
CA ILE A 108 4.40 15.91 -17.43
C ILE A 108 3.42 15.77 -16.25
N TYR A 109 2.33 15.03 -16.44
CA TYR A 109 1.30 14.83 -15.43
C TYR A 109 0.58 13.51 -15.69
N GLY A 110 0.44 12.67 -14.69
CA GLY A 110 -0.39 11.47 -14.77
C GLY A 110 -0.33 10.66 -13.50
N GLY A 111 -1.09 9.57 -13.46
CA GLY A 111 -0.93 8.59 -12.40
C GLY A 111 -2.08 7.61 -12.24
N ALA A 112 -1.83 6.52 -11.50
CA ALA A 112 -2.85 5.51 -11.28
C ALA A 112 -4.04 6.07 -10.50
N ILE A 113 -3.76 6.82 -9.43
CA ILE A 113 -4.78 7.52 -8.63
C ILE A 113 -4.30 8.94 -8.32
N LYS A 114 -5.12 9.93 -8.64
CA LYS A 114 -4.91 11.33 -8.28
C LYS A 114 -6.04 11.82 -7.39
N ILE A 115 -5.69 12.39 -6.23
CA ILE A 115 -6.64 12.98 -5.29
C ILE A 115 -6.37 14.48 -5.21
N ASP A 116 -7.23 15.23 -5.87
CA ASP A 116 -7.10 16.67 -6.09
C ASP A 116 -8.40 17.38 -5.68
N ARG A 117 -8.61 17.49 -4.36
CA ARG A 117 -9.84 18.04 -3.79
C ARG A 117 -9.57 18.86 -2.54
N SER A 118 -10.44 19.83 -2.29
CA SER A 118 -10.41 20.72 -1.13
C SER A 118 -11.42 20.32 -0.06
N THR A 119 -11.26 19.11 0.48
CA THR A 119 -12.14 18.59 1.54
C THR A 119 -11.36 17.74 2.55
N GLU A 120 -11.76 17.82 3.81
CA GLU A 120 -11.19 17.00 4.89
C GLU A 120 -11.82 15.60 5.01
N VAL A 121 -12.49 15.16 3.94
CA VAL A 121 -13.18 13.87 3.88
C VAL A 121 -12.20 12.77 3.47
N ALA A 122 -12.29 11.63 4.16
CA ALA A 122 -11.37 10.51 3.97
C ALA A 122 -11.42 9.90 2.55
N THR A 123 -10.26 9.47 2.06
CA THR A 123 -10.12 8.54 0.93
C THR A 123 -9.48 7.24 1.43
N TYR A 124 -10.09 6.11 1.07
CA TYR A 124 -9.59 4.77 1.37
C TYR A 124 -9.15 4.09 0.07
N ILE A 125 -7.91 3.60 0.01
CA ILE A 125 -7.35 2.92 -1.15
C ILE A 125 -6.83 1.56 -0.69
N GLN A 126 -7.38 0.47 -1.21
CA GLN A 126 -6.96 -0.87 -0.84
C GLN A 126 -6.86 -1.82 -2.04
N ARG A 127 -5.91 -2.76 -1.98
CA ARG A 127 -5.75 -3.81 -2.99
C ARG A 127 -5.59 -3.23 -4.40
N VAL A 128 -4.65 -2.30 -4.51
CA VAL A 128 -4.37 -1.63 -5.78
C VAL A 128 -3.12 -2.23 -6.40
N PHE A 129 -3.17 -2.53 -7.68
CA PHE A 129 -2.00 -2.84 -8.48
C PHE A 129 -1.91 -1.85 -9.63
N ALA A 130 -0.75 -1.21 -9.77
CA ALA A 130 -0.50 -0.31 -10.87
C ALA A 130 0.87 -0.59 -11.47
N ASP A 131 0.91 -0.73 -12.79
CA ASP A 131 2.12 -0.98 -13.57
C ASP A 131 2.12 -0.02 -14.76
N GLY A 132 2.78 1.12 -14.59
CA GLY A 132 3.04 2.02 -15.70
C GLY A 132 4.04 1.41 -16.68
N LEU A 133 4.29 2.08 -17.79
CA LEU A 133 5.34 1.72 -18.73
C LEU A 133 6.44 2.78 -18.80
N GLU A 134 6.46 3.70 -17.84
CA GLU A 134 7.35 4.85 -17.90
C GLU A 134 8.58 4.62 -17.05
N ALA A 135 9.74 4.81 -17.67
CA ALA A 135 11.01 4.78 -16.97
C ALA A 135 11.15 6.01 -16.07
N PRO A 136 11.79 5.88 -14.90
CA PRO A 136 12.16 7.03 -14.07
C PRO A 136 12.90 8.12 -14.85
N ASP A 137 12.43 9.36 -14.73
CA ASP A 137 13.01 10.54 -15.40
C ASP A 137 13.32 11.63 -14.37
N SER A 138 14.60 11.82 -14.07
CA SER A 138 15.05 12.85 -13.12
C SER A 138 15.02 14.27 -13.70
N THR A 139 14.79 14.42 -15.01
CA THR A 139 14.76 15.75 -15.67
C THR A 139 13.38 16.40 -15.61
N TYR A 140 12.33 15.62 -15.35
CA TYR A 140 10.92 16.04 -15.43
C TYR A 140 10.49 16.57 -16.79
N ALA A 141 11.31 16.39 -17.83
CA ALA A 141 11.04 16.94 -19.15
C ALA A 141 10.05 16.08 -19.94
N ARG A 142 9.93 14.79 -19.59
CA ARG A 142 9.07 13.84 -20.31
C ARG A 142 8.08 13.15 -19.40
N SER A 143 8.51 12.79 -18.19
CA SER A 143 7.67 12.15 -17.21
C SER A 143 7.49 12.98 -15.96
N ASN A 144 6.24 13.13 -15.55
CA ASN A 144 5.94 13.41 -14.14
C ASN A 144 4.66 12.69 -13.75
N THR A 145 4.83 11.37 -13.62
CA THR A 145 3.75 10.43 -13.39
C THR A 145 3.90 9.75 -12.05
N ASP A 146 2.80 9.73 -11.30
CA ASP A 146 2.77 9.21 -9.95
C ASP A 146 2.06 7.86 -9.91
N PHE A 147 2.48 6.93 -9.06
CA PHE A 147 1.57 5.84 -8.73
C PHE A 147 0.34 6.41 -8.01
N ILE A 148 0.53 7.14 -6.91
CA ILE A 148 -0.55 7.87 -6.24
C ILE A 148 -0.11 9.30 -5.96
N GLY A 149 -0.84 10.27 -6.53
CA GLY A 149 -0.65 11.69 -6.26
C GLY A 149 -1.73 12.26 -5.35
N ILE A 150 -1.33 12.99 -4.31
CA ILE A 150 -2.20 13.55 -3.28
C ILE A 150 -1.92 15.05 -3.15
N GLU A 151 -2.91 15.88 -3.47
CA GLU A 151 -2.78 17.35 -3.42
C GLU A 151 -2.97 17.95 -2.02
N ARG A 152 -2.65 19.25 -1.87
CA ARG A 152 -2.43 19.97 -0.57
C ARG A 152 -3.57 19.96 0.44
N THR A 153 -4.79 19.68 -0.02
CA THR A 153 -6.00 19.71 0.81
C THR A 153 -6.72 18.36 0.84
N SER A 154 -6.14 17.34 0.21
CA SER A 154 -6.70 16.01 0.04
C SER A 154 -6.39 15.13 1.25
N ARG A 155 -6.91 15.46 2.45
CA ARG A 155 -6.65 14.69 3.68
C ARG A 155 -7.95 14.31 4.40
N PRO A 156 -7.99 13.22 5.18
CA PRO A 156 -6.96 12.18 5.29
C PRO A 156 -7.01 11.17 4.12
N VAL A 157 -5.85 10.57 3.80
CA VAL A 157 -5.76 9.47 2.82
C VAL A 157 -5.16 8.25 3.50
N TYR A 158 -5.83 7.11 3.34
CA TYR A 158 -5.42 5.83 3.90
C TYR A 158 -5.23 4.82 2.78
N ILE A 159 -4.06 4.17 2.75
CA ILE A 159 -3.68 3.26 1.68
C ILE A 159 -3.22 1.94 2.30
N ARG A 160 -3.71 0.81 1.79
CA ARG A 160 -3.16 -0.50 2.14
C ARG A 160 -3.13 -1.52 1.01
N TYR A 161 -2.22 -2.48 1.06
CA TYR A 161 -2.10 -3.54 0.04
C TYR A 161 -2.01 -2.97 -1.38
N ALA A 162 -1.11 -2.01 -1.57
CA ALA A 162 -0.98 -1.27 -2.81
C ALA A 162 0.40 -1.52 -3.42
N THR A 163 0.45 -1.88 -4.69
CA THR A 163 1.69 -2.07 -5.44
C THR A 163 1.73 -1.13 -6.62
N GLY A 164 2.75 -0.28 -6.70
CA GLY A 164 3.02 0.59 -7.84
C GLY A 164 4.35 0.24 -8.48
N ARG A 165 4.37 0.09 -9.81
CA ARG A 165 5.55 -0.19 -10.63
C ARG A 165 5.69 0.76 -11.80
N ASN A 166 6.93 1.16 -12.13
CA ASN A 166 7.28 1.85 -13.38
C ASN A 166 6.56 3.20 -13.56
N PHE A 167 6.83 4.12 -12.64
CA PHE A 167 6.28 5.48 -12.64
C PHE A 167 7.43 6.48 -12.77
N GLY A 168 7.34 7.41 -13.70
CA GLY A 168 8.52 8.19 -14.05
C GLY A 168 8.88 9.28 -13.02
N ASP A 169 7.93 9.76 -12.21
CA ASP A 169 8.22 10.59 -11.03
C ASP A 169 8.15 9.79 -9.73
N ALA A 170 6.97 9.71 -9.11
CA ALA A 170 6.86 9.27 -7.73
C ALA A 170 6.08 7.96 -7.58
N GLY A 171 6.47 7.14 -6.59
CA GLY A 171 5.56 6.12 -6.08
C GLY A 171 4.37 6.78 -5.38
N ILE A 172 4.65 7.56 -4.34
CA ILE A 172 3.61 8.34 -3.66
C ILE A 172 4.05 9.81 -3.61
N ASP A 173 3.34 10.68 -4.32
CA ASP A 173 3.50 12.15 -4.25
C ASP A 173 2.51 12.74 -3.24
N ALA A 174 2.98 13.05 -2.04
CA ALA A 174 2.15 13.51 -0.94
C ALA A 174 2.37 14.99 -0.64
N LYS A 175 1.35 15.80 -0.96
CA LYS A 175 1.18 17.20 -0.52
C LYS A 175 0.23 17.34 0.67
N SER A 176 -0.35 16.24 1.13
CA SER A 176 -1.19 16.12 2.33
C SER A 176 -0.79 14.89 3.15
N ASN A 177 -1.14 14.88 4.44
CA ASN A 177 -0.89 13.75 5.32
C ASN A 177 -1.53 12.46 4.80
N VAL A 178 -0.76 11.38 4.83
CA VAL A 178 -1.14 10.07 4.32
C VAL A 178 -0.62 8.96 5.23
N ALA A 179 -1.40 7.89 5.39
CA ALA A 179 -0.98 6.69 6.07
C ALA A 179 -1.01 5.47 5.14
N LEU A 180 0.07 4.70 5.14
CA LEU A 180 0.34 3.60 4.23
C LEU A 180 0.60 2.31 5.02
N MET A 181 -0.02 1.20 4.61
CA MET A 181 0.26 -0.14 5.17
C MET A 181 0.42 -1.19 4.08
N SER A 182 1.45 -2.05 4.13
CA SER A 182 1.62 -3.13 3.14
C SER A 182 1.66 -2.57 1.71
N VAL A 183 2.49 -1.54 1.50
CA VAL A 183 2.68 -0.89 0.19
C VAL A 183 4.03 -1.30 -0.40
N THR A 184 4.03 -1.64 -1.68
CA THR A 184 5.24 -1.94 -2.47
C THR A 184 5.38 -0.91 -3.57
N ILE A 185 6.51 -0.22 -3.60
CA ILE A 185 6.86 0.77 -4.62
C ILE A 185 8.08 0.25 -5.36
N GLN A 186 8.00 0.16 -6.68
CA GLN A 186 9.06 -0.37 -7.52
C GLN A 186 9.28 0.52 -8.75
N GLY A 187 10.51 0.90 -9.05
CA GLY A 187 10.79 1.54 -10.34
C GLY A 187 10.23 2.96 -10.47
N ALA A 188 10.35 3.79 -9.42
CA ALA A 188 10.05 5.22 -9.47
C ALA A 188 11.32 6.07 -9.31
N HIS A 189 11.33 7.31 -9.83
CA HIS A 189 12.43 8.25 -9.58
C HIS A 189 12.49 8.68 -8.11
N ARG A 190 11.32 8.88 -7.49
CA ARG A 190 11.15 9.14 -6.06
C ARG A 190 10.21 8.11 -5.48
N GLY A 191 10.72 7.18 -4.68
CA GLY A 191 9.87 6.16 -4.04
C GLY A 191 8.74 6.82 -3.25
N LEU A 192 9.09 7.73 -2.35
CA LEU A 192 8.16 8.54 -1.57
C LEU A 192 8.55 10.01 -1.71
N ARG A 193 7.57 10.88 -1.96
CA ARG A 193 7.80 12.32 -2.10
C ARG A 193 6.93 13.07 -1.10
N ALA A 194 7.56 13.66 -0.08
CA ALA A 194 6.87 14.40 0.97
C ALA A 194 7.13 15.91 0.82
N TRP A 195 6.07 16.66 0.55
CA TRP A 195 6.14 18.12 0.46
C TRP A 195 6.14 18.78 1.85
N SER A 196 6.50 20.07 1.88
CA SER A 196 6.59 20.82 3.14
C SER A 196 5.28 20.78 3.93
N GLY A 197 5.37 20.48 5.22
CA GLY A 197 4.25 20.37 6.15
C GLY A 197 3.52 19.02 6.14
N VAL A 198 3.96 18.07 5.29
CA VAL A 198 3.35 16.74 5.18
C VAL A 198 4.00 15.75 6.13
N THR A 199 3.19 14.92 6.79
CA THR A 199 3.63 13.69 7.44
C THR A 199 3.12 12.48 6.67
N MET A 200 4.05 11.66 6.18
CA MET A 200 3.76 10.32 5.67
C MET A 200 4.02 9.30 6.79
N THR A 201 2.99 8.52 7.14
CA THR A 201 3.10 7.45 8.13
C THR A 201 3.04 6.11 7.42
N ILE A 202 4.04 5.26 7.60
CA ILE A 202 4.23 4.06 6.77
C ILE A 202 4.51 2.88 7.68
N ALA A 203 3.79 1.78 7.48
CA ALA A 203 4.04 0.53 8.17
C ALA A 203 4.09 -0.62 7.16
N ASN A 204 5.02 -1.56 7.34
CA ASN A 204 5.11 -2.76 6.51
C ASN A 204 5.20 -2.37 5.04
N ALA A 205 6.34 -1.91 4.54
CA ALA A 205 6.45 -1.47 3.14
C ALA A 205 7.76 -1.91 2.48
N ILE A 206 7.77 -1.97 1.15
CA ILE A 206 8.98 -2.05 0.34
C ILE A 206 9.04 -0.81 -0.53
N VAL A 207 10.17 -0.10 -0.47
CA VAL A 207 10.49 1.00 -1.39
C VAL A 207 11.74 0.61 -2.14
N ASN A 208 11.58 0.22 -3.40
CA ASN A 208 12.65 -0.22 -4.28
C ASN A 208 12.74 0.69 -5.50
N VAL A 209 13.75 1.55 -5.55
CA VAL A 209 13.95 2.50 -6.65
C VAL A 209 15.12 2.06 -7.52
N PRO A 210 15.22 2.47 -8.80
CA PRO A 210 16.37 2.10 -9.61
C PRO A 210 17.66 2.80 -9.17
N THR A 211 18.80 2.31 -9.63
CA THR A 211 20.10 2.94 -9.35
C THR A 211 20.14 4.39 -9.82
N GLY A 212 20.61 5.30 -8.97
CA GLY A 212 20.64 6.74 -9.26
C GLY A 212 19.36 7.51 -8.92
N HIS A 213 18.38 6.83 -8.32
CA HIS A 213 17.09 7.41 -7.92
C HIS A 213 16.91 7.43 -6.40
N GLU A 214 15.90 8.16 -5.94
CA GLU A 214 15.70 8.50 -4.53
C GLU A 214 14.63 7.61 -3.90
N GLN A 215 14.94 6.96 -2.78
CA GLN A 215 13.94 6.21 -2.04
C GLN A 215 12.92 7.13 -1.39
N VAL A 216 13.39 8.28 -0.92
CA VAL A 216 12.59 9.32 -0.29
C VAL A 216 13.07 10.68 -0.77
N TRP A 217 12.15 11.58 -1.04
CA TRP A 217 12.42 13.00 -1.27
C TRP A 217 11.68 13.84 -0.23
N ILE A 218 12.39 14.78 0.39
CA ILE A 218 11.89 15.63 1.49
C ILE A 218 12.00 17.11 1.10
N GLN A 219 10.87 17.82 1.14
CA GLN A 219 10.86 19.27 0.99
C GLN A 219 10.77 20.01 2.33
N GLY A 220 11.76 20.83 2.61
CA GLY A 220 11.75 21.74 3.75
C GLY A 220 11.84 21.01 5.11
N SER A 221 12.04 21.79 6.16
CA SER A 221 12.23 21.28 7.53
C SER A 221 10.94 20.83 8.21
N ALA A 222 9.79 20.94 7.54
CA ALA A 222 8.47 20.59 8.07
C ALA A 222 7.91 19.26 7.53
N ALA A 223 8.45 18.73 6.42
CA ALA A 223 8.09 17.42 5.91
C ALA A 223 8.62 16.30 6.82
N ARG A 224 7.86 15.22 7.02
CA ARG A 224 8.23 14.07 7.86
C ARG A 224 7.85 12.76 7.18
N VAL A 225 8.72 11.76 7.26
CA VAL A 225 8.41 10.37 6.96
C VAL A 225 8.63 9.55 8.22
N ARG A 226 7.56 8.98 8.74
CA ARG A 226 7.57 8.14 9.94
C ARG A 226 7.32 6.70 9.49
N TYR A 227 8.28 5.82 9.70
CA TYR A 227 8.19 4.47 9.16
C TYR A 227 8.44 3.37 10.19
N TYR A 228 7.71 2.26 10.05
CA TYR A 228 7.88 1.05 10.84
C TYR A 228 7.93 -0.15 9.90
N ASN A 229 8.88 -1.05 10.12
CA ASN A 229 9.02 -2.27 9.32
C ASN A 229 9.00 -1.96 7.80
N VAL A 230 9.97 -1.17 7.33
CA VAL A 230 10.11 -0.83 5.90
C VAL A 230 11.46 -1.31 5.38
N LEU A 231 11.44 -1.95 4.21
CA LEU A 231 12.64 -2.32 3.46
C LEU A 231 12.90 -1.27 2.38
N TRP A 232 14.10 -0.72 2.42
CA TRP A 232 14.57 0.32 1.51
C TRP A 232 15.60 -0.30 0.57
N CYS A 233 15.26 -0.45 -0.70
CA CYS A 233 16.09 -1.10 -1.71
C CYS A 233 16.48 -0.14 -2.85
N ILE A 234 17.58 -0.44 -3.52
CA ILE A 234 18.02 0.23 -4.76
C ILE A 234 18.35 -0.84 -5.80
N GLY A 235 17.57 -0.90 -6.88
CA GLY A 235 17.82 -1.80 -8.01
C GLY A 235 17.63 -3.29 -7.70
N SER A 236 16.92 -3.63 -6.62
CA SER A 236 16.70 -5.03 -6.24
C SER A 236 15.72 -5.72 -7.20
N THR A 237 16.07 -6.91 -7.68
CA THR A 237 15.17 -7.74 -8.50
C THR A 237 14.22 -8.59 -7.66
N ASN A 238 14.62 -8.90 -6.42
CA ASN A 238 13.82 -9.67 -5.46
C ASN A 238 14.00 -9.08 -4.04
N PRO A 239 13.35 -7.94 -3.75
CA PRO A 239 13.51 -7.23 -2.48
C PRO A 239 13.30 -8.14 -1.28
N SER A 240 14.33 -8.30 -0.46
CA SER A 240 14.25 -9.12 0.75
C SER A 240 15.19 -8.58 1.84
N PRO A 241 14.96 -8.93 3.12
CA PRO A 241 15.84 -8.55 4.22
C PRO A 241 17.31 -8.98 4.05
N ASN A 242 17.56 -10.02 3.25
CA ASN A 242 18.87 -10.60 3.02
C ASN A 242 19.50 -10.12 1.71
N ASP A 243 18.79 -9.32 0.93
CA ASP A 243 19.32 -8.74 -0.29
C ASP A 243 20.29 -7.60 0.06
N ALA A 244 21.51 -7.65 -0.47
CA ALA A 244 22.53 -6.64 -0.27
C ALA A 244 22.13 -5.26 -0.86
N ALA A 245 21.21 -5.25 -1.82
CA ALA A 245 20.63 -4.04 -2.37
C ALA A 245 19.60 -3.37 -1.44
N CYS A 246 19.27 -4.01 -0.31
CA CYS A 246 18.23 -3.59 0.61
C CYS A 246 18.75 -3.29 2.02
N SER A 247 18.05 -2.43 2.73
CA SER A 247 18.40 -1.96 4.07
C SER A 247 17.15 -1.58 4.87
N THR A 248 17.31 -1.41 6.19
CA THR A 248 16.22 -1.01 7.10
C THR A 248 16.13 0.50 7.32
N ARG A 249 17.01 1.27 6.66
CA ARG A 249 17.02 2.73 6.65
C ARG A 249 17.26 3.21 5.23
N PRO A 250 16.61 4.29 4.76
CA PRO A 250 16.87 4.78 3.43
C PRO A 250 18.32 5.27 3.31
N THR A 251 18.94 4.95 2.18
CA THR A 251 20.31 5.31 1.82
C THR A 251 20.36 6.34 0.69
N ALA A 252 19.26 6.50 -0.06
CA ALA A 252 19.12 7.52 -1.09
C ALA A 252 17.96 8.48 -0.72
N ILE A 253 18.31 9.60 -0.07
CA ILE A 253 17.36 10.64 0.31
C ILE A 253 17.62 11.91 -0.52
N GLY A 254 16.64 12.25 -1.35
CA GLY A 254 16.55 13.52 -2.05
C GLY A 254 16.07 14.65 -1.15
N VAL A 255 16.49 15.87 -1.45
CA VAL A 255 16.18 17.05 -0.62
C VAL A 255 15.85 18.27 -1.47
N ASP A 256 14.99 19.12 -0.93
CA ASP A 256 14.73 20.47 -1.42
C ASP A 256 14.54 21.42 -0.23
N GLY A 257 15.25 22.56 -0.24
CA GLY A 257 15.17 23.58 0.80
C GLY A 257 15.76 23.21 2.17
N ILE A 258 16.44 22.06 2.31
CA ILE A 258 17.16 21.64 3.53
C ILE A 258 18.44 20.85 3.17
N SER A 259 19.34 20.69 4.14
CA SER A 259 20.52 19.83 3.97
C SER A 259 20.17 18.34 4.07
N ALA A 260 21.03 17.48 3.51
CA ALA A 260 20.91 16.03 3.63
C ALA A 260 20.86 15.57 5.11
N ALA A 261 21.66 16.19 5.98
CA ALA A 261 21.66 15.88 7.41
C ALA A 261 20.32 16.22 8.07
N GLN A 262 19.71 17.36 7.71
CA GLN A 262 18.37 17.72 8.17
C GLN A 262 17.31 16.76 7.64
N ALA A 263 17.40 16.34 6.38
CA ALA A 263 16.46 15.39 5.79
C ALA A 263 16.53 14.02 6.47
N GLN A 264 17.74 13.55 6.83
CA GLN A 264 17.92 12.32 7.60
C GLN A 264 17.18 12.37 8.94
N GLN A 265 17.12 13.53 9.58
CA GLN A 265 16.35 13.73 10.83
C GLN A 265 14.83 13.71 10.60
N GLN A 266 14.37 13.94 9.37
CA GLN A 266 12.94 13.90 9.01
C GLN A 266 12.43 12.52 8.64
N VAL A 267 13.33 11.59 8.30
CA VAL A 267 12.99 10.22 7.96
C VAL A 267 13.26 9.30 9.15
N VAL A 268 12.23 9.15 10.00
CA VAL A 268 12.35 8.57 11.33
C VAL A 268 11.81 7.15 11.36
N ALA A 269 12.69 6.20 11.65
CA ALA A 269 12.31 4.84 12.00
C ALA A 269 11.63 4.82 13.37
N LEU A 270 10.53 4.08 13.48
CA LEU A 270 9.77 3.90 14.71
C LEU A 270 9.92 2.48 15.23
N SER A 271 9.82 2.33 16.55
CA SER A 271 9.93 1.05 17.26
C SER A 271 8.63 0.25 17.28
N ALA A 272 7.50 0.90 17.00
CA ALA A 272 6.17 0.30 16.99
C ALA A 272 5.36 0.84 15.80
N ASN A 273 4.30 0.09 15.45
CA ASN A 273 3.43 0.41 14.33
C ASN A 273 2.71 1.77 14.54
N PRO A 274 2.95 2.78 13.68
CA PRO A 274 2.48 4.14 13.88
C PRO A 274 1.10 4.42 13.29
N LEU A 275 0.45 3.42 12.71
CA LEU A 275 -0.84 3.62 12.06
C LEU A 275 -1.90 4.09 13.07
N PRO A 276 -2.78 5.02 12.68
CA PRO A 276 -3.75 5.62 13.59
C PRO A 276 -4.75 4.56 14.08
N SER A 277 -4.78 4.34 15.40
CA SER A 277 -5.71 3.40 16.05
C SER A 277 -7.17 3.81 16.00
N THR A 278 -7.41 5.09 15.73
CA THR A 278 -8.75 5.65 15.53
C THR A 278 -9.31 5.33 14.14
N SER A 279 -8.49 4.89 13.18
CA SER A 279 -8.97 4.54 11.85
C SER A 279 -9.31 3.06 11.77
N PRO A 280 -10.60 2.69 11.60
CA PRO A 280 -10.96 1.28 11.45
C PRO A 280 -10.45 0.65 10.14
N PHE A 281 -9.84 1.45 9.26
CA PHE A 281 -9.10 0.96 8.10
C PHE A 281 -7.82 0.20 8.47
N PHE A 282 -7.26 0.45 9.66
CA PHE A 282 -6.07 -0.20 10.20
C PHE A 282 -6.34 -0.91 11.54
N THR A 283 -7.61 -1.27 11.84
CA THR A 283 -8.05 -1.81 13.15
C THR A 283 -7.19 -2.95 13.69
N THR A 284 -6.58 -3.73 12.81
CA THR A 284 -5.81 -4.91 13.19
C THR A 284 -4.39 -4.62 13.66
N HIS A 285 -3.85 -3.42 13.36
CA HIS A 285 -2.47 -3.02 13.67
C HIS A 285 -1.46 -4.13 13.41
N ILE A 286 -1.59 -4.80 12.25
CA ILE A 286 -0.77 -5.97 11.94
C ILE A 286 0.67 -5.49 11.79
N ASP A 287 1.56 -6.07 12.60
CA ASP A 287 2.99 -5.85 12.48
C ASP A 287 3.59 -6.79 11.43
N ARG A 288 3.02 -8.00 11.34
CA ARG A 288 3.46 -8.99 10.36
C ARG A 288 2.36 -9.96 10.00
N VAL A 289 2.42 -10.39 8.74
CA VAL A 289 1.79 -11.63 8.32
C VAL A 289 2.72 -12.78 8.68
N VAL A 290 2.14 -13.93 8.99
CA VAL A 290 2.85 -15.14 9.35
C VAL A 290 2.31 -16.27 8.51
N VAL A 291 3.19 -16.93 7.76
CA VAL A 291 2.84 -18.12 6.99
C VAL A 291 3.65 -19.28 7.51
N ASP A 292 2.97 -20.30 8.02
CA ASP A 292 3.54 -21.60 8.28
C ASP A 292 3.11 -22.58 7.17
N TYR A 293 3.91 -23.60 6.89
CA TYR A 293 3.57 -24.68 5.98
C TYR A 293 3.63 -26.04 6.67
N SER A 294 2.86 -26.99 6.17
CA SER A 294 2.84 -28.39 6.60
C SER A 294 2.89 -29.32 5.41
N SER A 295 3.69 -30.38 5.51
CA SER A 295 3.82 -31.44 4.50
C SER A 295 3.18 -32.77 4.92
N ASN A 296 2.50 -32.81 6.08
CA ASN A 296 1.92 -34.01 6.69
C ASN A 296 0.47 -33.79 7.14
N GLY A 297 -0.30 -33.06 6.33
CA GLY A 297 -1.72 -32.82 6.59
C GLY A 297 -1.98 -31.95 7.83
N GLY A 298 -1.03 -31.13 8.25
CA GLY A 298 -1.19 -30.20 9.38
C GLY A 298 -0.80 -30.76 10.75
N ALA A 299 -0.27 -31.98 10.82
CA ALA A 299 0.22 -32.55 12.08
C ALA A 299 1.43 -31.77 12.63
N THR A 300 2.32 -31.29 11.76
CA THR A 300 3.41 -30.37 12.14
C THR A 300 3.48 -29.17 11.19
N TRP A 301 3.93 -28.03 11.73
CA TRP A 301 3.99 -26.74 11.02
C TRP A 301 5.39 -26.14 11.10
N ARG A 302 5.87 -25.57 9.99
CA ARG A 302 7.16 -24.88 9.90
C ARG A 302 6.96 -23.47 9.35
N ARG A 303 7.65 -22.48 9.92
CA ARG A 303 7.54 -21.07 9.49
C ARG A 303 8.21 -20.86 8.12
N MET A 304 7.51 -20.20 7.20
CA MET A 304 8.10 -19.66 5.96
C MET A 304 8.77 -18.30 6.25
N ALA A 305 9.96 -18.04 5.72
CA ALA A 305 10.51 -16.67 5.68
C ALA A 305 10.15 -15.95 4.39
N SER A 306 10.42 -14.64 4.39
CA SER A 306 10.18 -13.66 3.32
C SER A 306 10.91 -13.89 1.98
N GLY A 307 11.44 -15.09 1.74
CA GLY A 307 12.16 -15.46 0.53
C GLY A 307 12.25 -16.97 0.31
N GLY A 308 11.48 -17.77 1.07
CA GLY A 308 11.46 -19.22 0.95
C GLY A 308 12.47 -20.00 1.81
N ALA A 309 13.29 -19.32 2.63
CA ALA A 309 14.18 -19.94 3.63
C ALA A 309 13.57 -19.88 5.06
N PRO A 310 14.19 -20.42 6.13
CA PRO A 310 13.85 -20.11 7.52
C PRO A 310 14.33 -18.70 7.91
N GLY A 311 13.56 -17.89 8.66
CA GLY A 311 13.95 -16.52 9.01
C GLY A 311 12.84 -15.47 9.08
N ARG A 312 13.25 -14.19 9.15
CA ARG A 312 12.42 -13.00 9.46
C ARG A 312 11.19 -12.83 8.53
N PRO A 313 10.08 -12.25 9.04
CA PRO A 313 8.87 -11.97 8.24
C PRO A 313 9.15 -10.93 7.13
N PRO A 314 8.35 -10.92 6.05
CA PRO A 314 8.50 -9.96 4.96
C PRO A 314 8.16 -8.54 5.40
N TYR A 315 8.87 -7.61 4.79
CA TYR A 315 8.50 -6.21 4.74
C TYR A 315 7.51 -6.03 3.58
N GLY A 316 6.42 -5.28 3.76
CA GLY A 316 5.61 -4.78 2.63
C GLY A 316 4.76 -5.78 1.86
N ASP A 317 5.41 -6.60 1.03
CA ASP A 317 4.71 -7.52 0.14
C ASP A 317 4.05 -8.63 0.96
N THR A 318 2.73 -8.70 0.86
CA THR A 318 1.91 -9.76 1.44
C THR A 318 2.09 -11.13 0.78
N ARG A 319 2.92 -11.22 -0.27
CA ARG A 319 3.26 -12.45 -0.97
C ARG A 319 4.46 -13.15 -0.33
N TYR A 320 4.30 -14.43 -0.05
CA TYR A 320 5.35 -15.33 0.44
C TYR A 320 5.70 -16.31 -0.67
N ARG A 321 6.92 -16.20 -1.20
CA ARG A 321 7.38 -17.11 -2.26
C ARG A 321 7.32 -18.55 -1.76
N ILE A 322 6.66 -19.41 -2.52
CA ILE A 322 6.60 -20.85 -2.31
C ILE A 322 7.85 -21.44 -3.00
N PRO A 323 8.81 -22.03 -2.26
CA PRO A 323 9.99 -22.63 -2.87
C PRO A 323 9.61 -23.77 -3.83
N PHE A 324 10.27 -23.83 -4.99
CA PHE A 324 10.08 -24.89 -5.98
C PHE A 324 10.44 -26.30 -5.45
N SER A 325 11.26 -26.43 -4.41
CA SER A 325 11.64 -27.72 -3.80
C SER A 325 10.52 -28.39 -3.01
N LEU A 326 9.33 -27.78 -2.95
CA LEU A 326 8.10 -28.39 -2.44
C LEU A 326 7.39 -29.27 -3.50
N ALA A 327 8.07 -29.69 -4.56
CA ALA A 327 7.43 -30.36 -5.71
C ALA A 327 6.98 -31.84 -5.51
N SER A 328 7.20 -32.45 -4.32
CA SER A 328 6.92 -33.89 -4.11
C SER A 328 5.90 -34.23 -3.01
N ALA A 329 5.27 -33.23 -2.37
CA ALA A 329 4.25 -33.46 -1.34
C ALA A 329 3.07 -32.50 -1.50
N THR A 330 1.90 -32.85 -0.96
CA THR A 330 0.75 -31.93 -0.87
C THR A 330 0.92 -31.04 0.35
N TYR A 331 0.99 -29.73 0.14
CA TYR A 331 1.22 -28.77 1.23
C TYR A 331 -0.07 -28.10 1.70
N LEU A 332 -0.11 -27.84 3.02
CA LEU A 332 -1.04 -26.89 3.63
C LEU A 332 -0.27 -25.65 4.08
N PHE A 333 -0.87 -24.49 3.92
CA PHE A 333 -0.36 -23.20 4.38
C PHE A 333 -1.29 -22.65 5.45
N ARG A 334 -0.76 -22.38 6.64
CA ARG A 334 -1.46 -21.72 7.74
C ARG A 334 -0.98 -20.28 7.84
N VAL A 335 -1.90 -19.38 7.57
CA VAL A 335 -1.67 -17.95 7.61
C VAL A 335 -2.28 -17.36 8.88
N THR A 336 -1.51 -16.56 9.59
CA THR A 336 -1.97 -15.76 10.74
C THR A 336 -1.50 -14.32 10.61
N PHE A 337 -2.20 -13.42 11.28
CA PHE A 337 -1.72 -12.07 11.52
C PHE A 337 -1.17 -12.00 12.94
N GLU A 338 -0.11 -11.21 13.13
CA GLU A 338 0.40 -10.89 14.45
C GLU A 338 0.55 -9.38 14.63
N GLY A 339 0.23 -8.90 15.84
CA GLY A 339 0.40 -7.53 16.31
C GLY A 339 0.90 -7.55 17.75
N ASN A 340 1.95 -6.78 18.04
CA ASN A 340 2.68 -6.79 19.31
C ASN A 340 3.10 -8.19 19.78
N GLY A 341 3.48 -9.06 18.82
CA GLY A 341 3.90 -10.44 19.10
C GLY A 341 2.77 -11.42 19.43
N ALA A 342 1.52 -10.96 19.46
CA ALA A 342 0.34 -11.81 19.68
C ALA A 342 -0.42 -12.05 18.37
N ARG A 343 -1.07 -13.21 18.25
CA ARG A 343 -1.93 -13.53 17.10
C ARG A 343 -3.17 -12.62 17.11
N VAL A 344 -3.44 -12.00 15.97
CA VAL A 344 -4.65 -11.20 15.72
C VAL A 344 -5.66 -12.09 14.98
N GLY A 345 -6.74 -12.46 15.67
CA GLY A 345 -7.84 -13.25 15.13
C GLY A 345 -7.52 -14.73 14.86
N SER A 346 -8.26 -15.33 13.91
CA SER A 346 -8.22 -16.77 13.60
C SER A 346 -7.31 -17.06 12.40
N PRO A 347 -6.58 -18.20 12.40
CA PRO A 347 -5.79 -18.60 11.24
C PRO A 347 -6.66 -18.93 10.01
N THR A 348 -6.07 -18.80 8.83
CA THR A 348 -6.60 -19.36 7.59
C THR A 348 -5.69 -20.48 7.13
N ILE A 349 -6.26 -21.64 6.81
CA ILE A 349 -5.50 -22.77 6.28
C ILE A 349 -5.97 -23.03 4.85
N VAL A 350 -5.04 -23.03 3.91
CA VAL A 350 -5.31 -23.35 2.50
C VAL A 350 -4.38 -24.44 1.99
N ASN A 351 -4.83 -25.20 1.00
CA ASN A 351 -3.96 -26.09 0.24
C ASN A 351 -3.24 -25.34 -0.90
N GLU A 352 -2.45 -26.05 -1.70
CA GLU A 352 -1.75 -25.47 -2.85
C GLU A 352 -2.67 -24.96 -3.96
N ALA A 353 -3.93 -25.38 -4.02
CA ALA A 353 -4.93 -24.81 -4.93
C ALA A 353 -5.55 -23.51 -4.37
N GLY A 354 -5.14 -23.07 -3.18
CA GLY A 354 -5.73 -21.92 -2.49
C GLY A 354 -7.10 -22.21 -1.85
N LEU A 355 -7.52 -23.48 -1.82
CA LEU A 355 -8.80 -23.87 -1.23
C LEU A 355 -8.67 -23.94 0.28
N SER A 356 -9.63 -23.34 0.98
CA SER A 356 -9.69 -23.44 2.45
C SER A 356 -9.92 -24.88 2.89
N VAL A 357 -9.15 -25.34 3.87
CA VAL A 357 -9.28 -26.69 4.45
C VAL A 357 -9.48 -26.61 5.96
N SER A 358 -10.16 -27.61 6.51
CA SER A 358 -10.20 -27.85 7.96
C SER A 358 -9.16 -28.92 8.29
N VAL A 359 -8.46 -28.73 9.40
CA VAL A 359 -7.40 -29.62 9.89
C VAL A 359 -7.76 -30.07 11.29
#